data_AF-A0A7J3THN4-F1
#
_entry.id   AF-A0A7J3THN4-F1
#
_cell.length_a   1.000
_cell.length_b   1.000
_cell.length_c   1.000
_cell.angle_alpha   90.00
_cell.angle_beta   90.00
_cell.angle_gamma   90.00
#
_symmetry.space_group_name_H-M   'P 1'
#
loop_
_entity.id
_entity.type
_entity.pdbx_description
1 polymer ?
#
loop_
_entity_poly.entity_id
_entity_poly.type
_entity_poly.pdbx_seq_one_letter_code
_entity_poly.pdbx_strand_id
1 'polypeptide(L)' 'MQLEGTGDVFLSSFGGIIEREVGGKFVIDTGHVVAFEGSLDLTQVTT' A
#
# COMPACT_ATOMS: atom_id res chain seq x y z
N MET A 1 0.07 9.33 -4.60
CA MET A 1 0.30 9.19 -6.05
C MET A 1 -0.54 8.03 -6.53
N GLN A 2 -1.16 8.13 -7.70
CA GLN A 2 -1.96 7.07 -8.31
C GLN A 2 -1.32 6.69 -9.63
N LEU A 3 -1.28 5.38 -9.93
CA LEU A 3 -0.73 4.85 -11.17
C LEU A 3 -1.89 4.35 -12.04
N GLU A 4 -1.90 4.77 -13.30
CA GLU A 4 -2.94 4.39 -14.28
C GLU A 4 -2.29 4.10 -15.63
N GLY A 5 -2.86 3.16 -16.39
CA GLY A 5 -2.35 2.75 -17.69
C GLY A 5 -2.12 1.24 -17.79
N THR A 6 -1.37 0.81 -18.81
CA THR A 6 -1.06 -0.60 -19.06
C THR A 6 0.43 -0.76 -19.29
N GLY A 7 1.04 -1.70 -18.58
CA GLY A 7 2.49 -1.97 -18.61
C GLY A 7 3.01 -2.36 -17.24
N ASP A 8 4.32 -2.61 -17.17
CA ASP A 8 4.99 -2.99 -15.92
C ASP A 8 5.31 -1.77 -15.06
N VAL A 9 5.27 -1.95 -13.73
CA VAL A 9 5.64 -0.93 -12.75
C VAL A 9 6.75 -1.46 -11.87
N PHE A 10 7.76 -0.63 -11.63
CA PHE A 10 8.83 -0.91 -10.68
C PHE A 10 8.61 -0.11 -9.40
N LEU A 11 8.66 -0.79 -8.26
CA LEU A 11 8.54 -0.21 -6.91
C LEU A 11 9.77 -0.58 -6.08
N SER A 12 10.09 0.24 -5.09
CA SER A 12 11.18 -0.04 -4.15
C SER A 12 10.75 0.29 -2.72
N SER A 13 11.48 -0.27 -1.75
CA SER A 13 11.25 -0.03 -0.33
C SER A 13 12.57 0.06 0.42
N PHE A 14 12.56 0.70 1.59
CA PHE A 14 13.68 0.61 2.52
C PHE A 14 13.55 -0.67 3.36
N GLY A 15 14.12 -1.77 2.87
CA GLY A 15 14.03 -3.09 3.49
C GLY A 15 13.41 -4.14 2.56
N GLY A 16 12.82 -5.18 3.14
CA GLY A 16 12.12 -6.23 2.42
C GLY A 16 10.67 -5.84 2.11
N ILE A 17 10.13 -6.36 1.00
CA ILE A 17 8.73 -6.23 0.62
C ILE A 17 7.99 -7.51 1.01
N ILE A 18 6.83 -7.37 1.66
CA ILE A 18 5.95 -8.48 2.02
C ILE A 18 4.57 -8.19 1.46
N GLU A 19 4.03 -9.13 0.70
CA GLU A 19 2.66 -9.07 0.20
C GLU A 19 1.67 -9.47 1.29
N ARG A 20 0.56 -8.73 1.40
CA ARG A 20 -0.49 -9.00 2.38
C ARG A 20 -1.88 -8.81 1.78
N GLU A 21 -2.65 -9.89 1.76
CA GLU A 21 -4.07 -9.84 1.44
C GLU A 21 -4.87 -9.22 2.58
N VAL A 22 -5.79 -8.31 2.24
CA VAL A 22 -6.61 -7.55 3.19
C VAL A 22 -8.07 -7.97 3.03
N GLY A 23 -8.54 -8.91 3.86
CA GLY A 23 -9.94 -9.34 3.89
C GLY A 23 -10.86 -8.46 4.75
N GLY A 24 -10.38 -7.33 5.26
CA GLY A 24 -11.10 -6.47 6.21
C GLY A 24 -10.29 -5.26 6.60
N LYS A 25 -10.35 -4.83 7.88
CA LYS A 25 -9.53 -3.71 8.35
C LYS A 25 -8.11 -4.17 8.66
N PHE A 26 -7.12 -3.46 8.13
CA PHE A 26 -5.71 -3.63 8.45
C PHE A 26 -5.12 -2.30 8.94
N VAL A 27 -4.39 -2.33 10.06
CA VAL A 27 -3.77 -1.14 10.65
C VAL A 27 -2.26 -1.34 10.62
N ILE A 28 -1.56 -0.41 9.98
CA ILE A 28 -0.12 -0.40 9.81
C ILE A 28 0.41 1.02 9.92
N ASP A 29 1.66 1.15 10.34
CA ASP A 29 2.39 2.41 10.29
C ASP A 29 2.51 2.91 8.83
N THR A 30 2.23 4.19 8.60
CA THR A 30 2.19 4.75 7.24
C THR A 30 3.55 4.76 6.56
N GLY A 31 4.66 4.73 7.31
CA GLY A 31 6.02 4.68 6.77
C GLY A 31 6.40 3.30 6.22
N HIS A 32 5.63 2.26 6.50
CA HIS A 32 5.89 0.89 6.05
C HIS A 32 4.99 0.45 4.89
N VAL A 33 4.10 1.31 4.40
CA VAL A 33 3.26 1.04 3.22
C VAL A 33 4.04 1.36 1.95
N VAL A 34 4.24 0.34 1.10
CA VAL A 34 4.93 0.50 -0.20
C VAL A 34 3.93 0.83 -1.31
N ALA A 35 2.88 0.02 -1.44
CA ALA A 35 1.77 0.21 -2.38
C ALA A 35 0.53 -0.54 -1.86
N PHE A 36 -0.63 -0.18 -2.37
CA PHE A 36 -1.90 -0.84 -2.08
C PHE A 36 -2.82 -0.71 -3.30
N GLU A 37 -3.78 -1.64 -3.41
CA GLU A 37 -4.80 -1.62 -4.47
C GLU A 37 -5.66 -0.36 -4.41
N GLY A 38 -5.95 0.25 -5.56
CA GLY A 38 -6.75 1.48 -5.63
C GLY A 38 -8.21 1.31 -5.16
N SER A 39 -8.66 0.07 -4.97
CA SER A 39 -9.98 -0.26 -4.40
C SER A 39 -10.02 -0.24 -2.87
N LEU A 40 -8.88 -0.10 -2.19
CA LEU A 40 -8.81 -0.02 -0.73
C LEU A 40 -8.97 1.42 -0.22
N ASP A 41 -9.76 1.57 0.83
CA ASP A 41 -9.91 2.84 1.54
C ASP A 41 -8.79 3.04 2.57
N LEU A 42 -7.99 4.10 2.38
CA LEU A 42 -6.96 4.50 3.32
C LEU A 42 -7.49 5.60 4.27
N THR A 43 -7.40 5.38 5.58
CA THR A 43 -7.72 6.38 6.61
C THR A 43 -6.57 6.52 7.60
N GLN A 44 -6.11 7.75 7.85
CA GLN A 44 -5.17 8.03 8.92
C GLN A 44 -5.92 8.23 10.24
N VAL A 45 -5.45 7.54 11.28
CA VAL A 45 -5.97 7.69 12.65
C VAL A 45 -4.88 8.41 13.45
N THR A 46 -5.20 9.60 13.96
CA THR A 46 -4.32 10.36 14.86
C THR A 46 -4.80 10.19 16.30
N THR A 47 -3.87 10.00 17.25
CA THR A 47 -4.17 10.00 18.70
C THR A 47 -4.13 11.42 19.24
#